data_AF-A0A7Z2PSP5-F1
#
_entry.id   AF-A0A7Z2PSP5-F1
#
_cell.length_a   1.000
_cell.length_b   1.000
_cell.length_c   1.000
_cell.angle_alpha   90.00
_cell.angle_beta   90.00
_cell.angle_gamma   90.00
#
_symmetry.space_group_name_H-M   'P 1'
#
loop_
_entity.id
_entity.type
_entity.pdbx_description
1 polymer ?
#
loop_
_entity_poly.entity_id
_entity_poly.type
_entity_poly.pdbx_seq_one_letter_code
_entity_poly.pdbx_strand_id
1 'polypeptide(L)'
;MTSHAIEGACAFAWRNYLLRHSSISENDSRRSALHRYVTNLRATGEYDFGLLQIAAVAYLKKLDELHDDRGARLAADQALAECLKSGRAQADT
;
A
#
# COMPACT_ATOMS: atom_id res chain seq x y z
N MET A 1 -14.41 -11.57 -5.92
CA MET A 1 -14.44 -10.13 -5.57
C MET A 1 -13.13 -9.60 -4.97
N THR A 2 -12.16 -10.45 -4.61
CA THR A 2 -10.87 -10.05 -4.00
C THR A 2 -9.93 -9.32 -4.96
N SER A 3 -9.91 -9.67 -6.25
CA SER A 3 -9.06 -9.01 -7.26
C SER A 3 -9.37 -7.52 -7.44
N HIS A 4 -10.65 -7.15 -7.42
CA HIS A 4 -11.07 -5.75 -7.57
C HIS A 4 -10.55 -4.83 -6.46
N ALA A 5 -10.49 -5.32 -5.21
CA ALA A 5 -9.96 -4.53 -4.09
C ALA A 5 -8.44 -4.31 -4.21
N ILE A 6 -7.70 -5.34 -4.63
CA ILE A 6 -6.26 -5.27 -4.88
C ILE A 6 -5.98 -4.30 -6.04
N GLU A 7 -6.64 -4.48 -7.18
CA GLU A 7 -6.49 -3.65 -8.36
C GLU A 7 -6.85 -2.20 -8.09
N GLY A 8 -7.96 -1.95 -7.38
CA GLY A 8 -8.39 -0.61 -7.01
C GLY A 8 -7.41 0.09 -6.07
N ALA A 9 -6.89 -0.62 -5.05
CA ALA A 9 -5.92 -0.07 -4.12
C ALA A 9 -4.59 0.25 -4.82
N CYS A 10 -4.12 -0.66 -5.69
CA CYS A 10 -2.92 -0.45 -6.49
C CYS A 10 -3.07 0.72 -7.46
N ALA A 11 -4.18 0.79 -8.19
CA ALA A 11 -4.44 1.86 -9.15
C ALA A 11 -4.55 3.23 -8.45
N PHE A 12 -5.18 3.27 -7.27
CA PHE A 12 -5.29 4.48 -6.46
C PHE A 12 -3.91 4.96 -6.00
N ALA A 13 -3.12 4.09 -5.38
CA ALA A 13 -1.80 4.46 -4.88
C ALA A 13 -0.86 4.85 -6.02
N TRP A 14 -0.88 4.10 -7.14
CA TRP A 14 -0.04 4.37 -8.30
C TRP A 14 -0.37 5.70 -8.97
N ARG A 15 -1.66 6.04 -9.14
CA ARG A 15 -2.06 7.34 -9.68
C ARG A 15 -1.61 8.49 -8.79
N ASN A 16 -1.81 8.37 -7.48
CA ASN A 16 -1.35 9.40 -6.53
C ASN A 16 0.17 9.56 -6.56
N TYR A 17 0.90 8.46 -6.74
CA TYR A 17 2.35 8.47 -6.86
C TYR A 17 2.81 9.19 -8.14
N LEU A 18 2.26 8.85 -9.30
CA LEU A 18 2.61 9.51 -10.56
C LEU A 18 2.30 11.02 -10.56
N LEU A 19 1.23 11.45 -9.88
CA LEU A 19 0.92 12.88 -9.72
C LEU A 19 2.04 13.66 -9.00
N ARG A 20 2.76 13.01 -8.09
CA ARG A 20 3.88 13.61 -7.35
C ARG A 20 5.23 13.39 -8.03
N HIS A 21 5.32 12.39 -8.91
CA HIS A 21 6.55 11.97 -9.58
C HIS A 21 6.36 11.94 -11.10
N SER A 22 6.22 13.11 -11.72
CA SER A 22 5.93 13.27 -13.15
C SER A 22 7.03 12.75 -14.10
N SER A 23 8.23 12.49 -13.58
CA SER A 23 9.35 11.93 -14.34
C SER A 23 9.37 10.39 -14.38
N ILE A 24 8.51 9.72 -13.62
CA ILE A 24 8.44 8.26 -13.55
C ILE A 24 7.50 7.74 -14.63
N SER A 25 7.94 6.70 -15.34
CA SER A 25 7.11 6.02 -16.34
C SER A 25 5.92 5.33 -15.67
N GLU A 26 4.76 5.35 -16.32
CA GLU A 26 3.58 4.61 -15.85
C GLU A 26 3.84 3.09 -15.72
N ASN A 27 4.80 2.57 -16.48
CA ASN A 27 5.19 1.17 -16.51
C ASN A 27 6.46 0.87 -15.69
N ASP A 28 6.85 1.75 -14.77
CA ASP A 28 8.00 1.53 -13.90
C ASP A 28 7.84 0.24 -13.08
N SER A 29 8.97 -0.44 -12.84
CA SER A 29 9.08 -1.65 -12.02
C SER A 29 8.41 -1.54 -10.63
N ARG A 30 8.33 -0.34 -10.06
CA ARG A 30 7.66 -0.05 -8.78
C ARG A 30 6.18 -0.39 -8.82
N ARG A 31 5.51 -0.26 -9.97
CA ARG A 31 4.10 -0.66 -10.14
C ARG A 31 3.91 -2.15 -9.94
N SER A 32 4.80 -2.96 -10.52
CA SER A 32 4.79 -4.41 -10.36
C SER A 32 5.15 -4.82 -8.92
N ALA A 33 6.10 -4.12 -8.29
CA ALA A 33 6.48 -4.35 -6.91
C ALA A 33 5.33 -4.05 -5.92
N LEU A 34 4.63 -2.94 -6.14
CA LEU A 34 3.39 -2.57 -5.43
C LEU A 34 2.33 -3.66 -5.56
N HIS A 35 2.03 -4.10 -6.79
CA HIS A 35 1.01 -5.11 -7.03
C HIS A 35 1.32 -6.42 -6.29
N ARG A 36 2.60 -6.84 -6.30
CA ARG A 36 3.07 -8.01 -5.54
C ARG A 36 2.91 -7.81 -4.04
N TYR A 37 3.25 -6.64 -3.52
CA TYR A 37 3.08 -6.32 -2.09
C TYR A 37 1.61 -6.43 -1.67
N VAL A 38 0.69 -5.74 -2.36
CA VAL A 38 -0.73 -5.71 -2.02
C VAL A 38 -1.38 -7.09 -2.16
N THR A 39 -0.98 -7.85 -3.19
CA THR A 39 -1.43 -9.24 -3.37
C THR A 39 -0.99 -10.12 -2.20
N ASN A 40 0.28 -10.03 -1.81
CA ASN A 40 0.81 -10.79 -0.68
C ASN A 40 0.11 -10.40 0.64
N LEU A 41 -0.07 -9.10 0.86
CA LEU A 41 -0.77 -8.58 2.03
C LEU A 41 -2.19 -9.16 2.11
N ARG A 42 -2.95 -9.13 1.01
CA ARG A 42 -4.30 -9.71 0.95
C ARG A 42 -4.32 -11.24 1.12
N ALA A 43 -3.25 -11.93 0.74
CA ALA A 43 -3.13 -13.37 0.99
C ALA A 43 -2.86 -13.70 2.46
N THR A 44 -2.23 -12.79 3.21
CA THR A 44 -1.91 -12.97 4.64
C THR A 44 -3.03 -12.61 5.60
N GLY A 45 -4.11 -11.97 5.14
CA GLY A 45 -5.22 -11.57 6.01
C GLY A 45 -6.41 -10.95 5.28
N GLU A 46 -7.52 -10.85 5.99
CA GLU A 46 -8.74 -10.18 5.51
C GLU A 46 -8.64 -8.67 5.68
N TYR A 47 -7.92 -8.02 4.76
CA TYR A 47 -7.87 -6.56 4.69
C TYR A 47 -8.98 -6.04 3.79
N ASP A 48 -9.75 -5.08 4.30
CA ASP A 48 -10.72 -4.33 3.49
C ASP A 48 -10.02 -3.40 2.48
N PHE A 49 -10.82 -2.77 1.62
CA PHE A 49 -10.30 -1.88 0.58
C PHE A 49 -9.53 -0.67 1.14
N GLY A 50 -10.02 -0.07 2.25
CA GLY A 50 -9.39 1.11 2.84
C GLY A 50 -8.03 0.78 3.44
N LEU A 51 -7.91 -0.35 4.12
CA LEU A 51 -6.66 -0.87 4.66
C LEU A 51 -5.65 -1.18 3.55
N LEU A 52 -6.10 -1.79 2.45
CA LEU A 52 -5.25 -2.03 1.29
C LEU A 52 -4.77 -0.73 0.64
N GLN A 53 -5.61 0.32 0.57
CA GLN A 53 -5.20 1.64 0.06
C GLN A 53 -4.14 2.29 0.95
N ILE A 54 -4.34 2.28 2.27
CA ILE A 54 -3.39 2.84 3.24
C ILE A 54 -2.03 2.14 3.10
N ALA A 55 -2.03 0.80 3.09
CA ALA A 55 -0.81 0.02 2.94
C ALA A 55 -0.10 0.30 1.61
N ALA A 56 -0.86 0.36 0.50
CA ALA A 56 -0.33 0.64 -0.83
C ALA A 56 0.36 2.02 -0.92
N VAL A 57 -0.25 3.06 -0.34
CA VAL A 57 0.32 4.41 -0.32
C VAL A 57 1.55 4.46 0.60
N ALA A 58 1.48 3.83 1.78
CA ALA A 58 2.60 3.76 2.71
C ALA A 58 3.81 3.06 2.09
N TYR A 59 3.59 1.96 1.38
CA TYR A 59 4.65 1.22 0.70
C TYR A 59 5.40 2.08 -0.33
N LEU A 60 4.69 2.78 -1.23
CA LEU A 60 5.34 3.64 -2.23
C LEU A 60 6.14 4.77 -1.59
N LYS A 61 5.59 5.40 -0.54
CA LYS A 61 6.29 6.44 0.21
C LYS A 61 7.58 5.90 0.85
N LYS A 62 7.50 4.72 1.47
CA LYS A 62 8.67 4.09 2.11
C LYS A 62 9.69 3.57 1.10
N LEU A 63 9.26 3.20 -0.10
CA LEU A 63 10.14 2.81 -1.18
C LEU A 63 11.01 3.98 -1.66
N ASP A 64 10.46 5.20 -1.68
CA ASP A 64 11.23 6.41 -1.97
C ASP A 64 12.15 6.83 -0.82
N GLU A 65 11.73 6.63 0.44
CA GLU A 65 12.54 6.99 1.60
C GLU A 65 13.72 6.03 1.82
N LEU A 66 13.48 4.73 1.65
CA LEU A 66 14.44 3.68 2.01
C LEU A 66 15.21 3.14 0.81
N HIS A 67 14.70 3.32 -0.40
CA HIS A 67 15.23 2.72 -1.64
C HIS A 67 15.42 1.19 -1.58
N ASP A 68 14.76 0.53 -0.63
CA ASP A 68 14.79 -0.92 -0.43
C ASP A 68 13.36 -1.47 -0.36
N ASP A 69 13.07 -2.47 -1.19
CA ASP A 69 11.76 -3.13 -1.26
C ASP A 69 11.41 -3.84 0.05
N ARG A 70 12.37 -4.50 0.71
CA ARG A 70 12.10 -5.23 1.96
C ARG A 70 11.80 -4.27 3.11
N GLY A 71 12.62 -3.24 3.27
CA GLY A 71 12.41 -2.17 4.25
C GLY A 71 11.08 -1.45 4.02
N ALA A 72 10.73 -1.16 2.76
CA ALA A 72 9.47 -0.50 2.43
C ALA A 72 8.24 -1.33 2.82
N ARG A 73 8.28 -2.66 2.62
CA ARG A 73 7.21 -3.56 3.05
C ARG A 73 7.06 -3.59 4.56
N LEU A 74 8.16 -3.77 5.28
CA LEU A 74 8.13 -3.84 6.75
C LEU A 74 7.57 -2.53 7.34
N ALA A 75 7.99 -1.38 6.82
CA ALA A 75 7.52 -0.09 7.28
C ALA A 75 6.04 0.17 6.91
N ALA A 76 5.59 -0.31 5.75
CA ALA A 76 4.18 -0.23 5.36
C ALA A 76 3.29 -1.13 6.24
N ASP A 77 3.75 -2.33 6.57
CA ASP A 77 3.04 -3.26 7.46
C ASP A 77 2.96 -2.69 8.88
N GLN A 78 4.02 -2.03 9.36
CA GLN A 78 4.00 -1.30 10.63
C GLN A 78 2.99 -0.15 10.61
N ALA A 79 2.98 0.67 9.56
CA ALA A 79 2.02 1.76 9.43
C ALA A 79 0.57 1.25 9.40
N LEU A 80 0.34 0.12 8.72
CA LEU A 80 -0.96 -0.54 8.69
C LEU A 80 -1.39 -1.05 10.08
N ALA A 81 -0.46 -1.67 10.82
CA ALA A 81 -0.73 -2.13 12.17
C ALA A 81 -1.09 -0.98 13.13
N GLU A 82 -0.42 0.17 13.01
CA GLU A 82 -0.76 1.37 13.79
C GLU A 82 -2.12 1.97 13.41
N CYS A 83 -2.47 1.97 12.10
CA CYS A 83 -3.82 2.36 11.65
C CYS A 83 -4.91 1.45 12.25
N LEU A 84 -4.67 0.14 12.29
CA LEU A 84 -5.61 -0.83 12.88
C LEU A 84 -5.78 -0.63 14.39
N LYS A 85 -4.69 -0.34 15.12
CA LYS A 85 -4.75 -0.04 16.55
C LYS A 85 -5.52 1.25 16.83
N SER A 86 -5.25 2.29 16.04
CA SER A 86 -5.90 3.60 16.20
C SER A 86 -7.39 3.56 15.84
N GLY A 87 -7.77 2.80 14.80
CA GLY A 87 -9.16 2.61 14.41
C GLY A 87 -9.99 1.85 15.47
N ARG A 88 -9.39 0.90 16.18
CA ARG A 88 -10.05 0.24 17.33
C ARG A 88 -10.27 1.19 18.51
N ALA A 89 -9.31 2.08 18.79
CA ALA A 89 -9.43 3.05 19.88
C ALA A 89 -10.58 4.06 19.66
N GLN A 90 -10.99 4.31 18.41
CA GLN A 90 -12.04 5.26 18.08
C GLN A 90 -13.46 4.63 18.04
N ALA A 91 -13.56 3.30 18.08
CA ALA A 91 -14.84 2.58 18.10
C ALA A 91 -15.32 2.21 19.53
N ASP A 92 -14.49 2.45 20.55
CA ASP A 92 -14.74 2.16 21.97
C ASP A 92 -15.18 3.41 22.78
N THR A 93 -15.61 4.49 22.12
CA THR A 93 -16.16 5.71 22.75
C THR A 93 -17.56 6.01 22.21
#